data_AF-A0A6H9IRZ9-F1
#
_entry.id   AF-A0A6H9IRZ9-F1
#
_cell.length_a   1.000
_cell.length_b   1.000
_cell.length_c   1.000
_cell.angle_alpha   90.00
_cell.angle_beta   90.00
_cell.angle_gamma   90.00
#
_symmetry.space_group_name_H-M   'P 1'
#
loop_
_entity.id
_entity.type
_entity.pdbx_description
1 polymer ?
#
loop_
_entity_poly.entity_id
_entity_poly.type
_entity_poly.pdbx_seq_one_letter_code
_entity_poly.pdbx_strand_id
1 'polypeptide(L)'
;MNVDSEPTNKEIKENQTEVHLAQTYKNYKVYGQDLIVKVDKNGVIITVSGNVVQNLDQQPNLTITNFLSKNEVKSKLRDILQIPSDATKTKRSNENAVYKKKEVYHS
;
A
#
# COMPACT_ATOMS: atom_id res chain seq x y z
N MET A 1 17.28 11.52 -6.34
CA MET A 1 17.29 10.35 -5.44
C MET A 1 16.14 9.46 -5.89
N ASN A 2 16.37 8.15 -6.09
CA ASN A 2 15.32 7.25 -6.61
C ASN A 2 14.42 6.67 -5.50
N VAL A 3 14.83 6.85 -4.24
CA VAL A 3 14.11 6.42 -3.04
C VAL A 3 13.68 7.66 -2.28
N ASP A 4 12.42 7.70 -1.85
CA ASP A 4 11.86 8.77 -1.02
C ASP A 4 10.90 8.18 0.03
N SER A 5 10.38 9.00 0.92
CA SER A 5 9.40 8.64 1.96
C SER A 5 8.25 9.65 1.97
N GLU A 6 7.03 9.18 1.70
CA GLU A 6 5.83 10.03 1.64
C GLU A 6 4.92 9.80 2.85
N PRO A 7 4.36 10.86 3.47
CA PRO A 7 3.45 10.71 4.60
C PRO A 7 2.12 10.07 4.19
N THR A 8 1.75 8.99 4.88
CA THR A 8 0.47 8.27 4.68
C THR A 8 -0.56 8.60 5.74
N ASN A 9 -0.12 8.87 6.97
CA ASN A 9 -0.98 9.27 8.08
C ASN A 9 -0.21 10.21 9.01
N LYS A 10 -0.93 11.13 9.64
CA LYS A 10 -0.42 12.05 10.65
C LYS A 10 -1.38 12.08 11.82
N GLU A 11 -0.90 11.66 12.98
CA GLU A 11 -1.64 11.76 14.23
C GLU A 11 -1.00 12.83 15.13
N ILE A 12 -1.81 13.76 15.61
CA ILE A 12 -1.37 14.83 16.50
C ILE A 12 -1.87 14.49 17.91
N LYS A 13 -0.93 14.35 18.85
CA LYS A 13 -1.17 14.23 20.29
C LYS A 13 -0.65 15.49 20.96
N GLU A 14 -1.14 15.77 22.17
CA GLU A 14 -0.99 17.06 22.85
C GLU A 14 0.46 17.59 22.94
N ASN A 15 1.46 16.69 23.02
CA ASN A 15 2.88 17.05 23.09
C ASN A 15 3.76 16.41 22.00
N GLN A 16 3.15 15.69 21.06
CA GLN A 16 3.89 14.85 20.12
C GLN A 16 3.08 14.63 18.84
N THR A 17 3.74 14.64 17.70
CA THR A 17 3.15 14.20 16.44
C THR A 17 3.75 12.85 16.04
N GLU A 18 2.90 11.93 15.59
CA GLU A 18 3.30 10.67 14.96
C GLU A 18 3.00 10.75 13.47
N VAL A 19 4.00 10.43 12.63
CA VAL A 19 3.89 10.46 11.18
C VAL A 19 4.23 9.08 10.65
N HIS A 20 3.32 8.51 9.87
CA HIS A 20 3.54 7.27 9.15
C HIS A 20 4.00 7.64 7.75
N LEU A 21 5.09 7.03 7.30
CA LEU A 21 5.74 7.28 6.03
C LEU A 21 5.77 5.97 5.23
N ALA A 22 5.34 6.03 3.97
CA ALA A 22 5.53 4.96 3.02
C ALA A 22 6.81 5.21 2.21
N GLN A 23 7.64 4.18 2.09
CA GLN A 23 8.80 4.22 1.21
C GLN A 23 8.34 4.19 -0.26
N THR A 24 8.94 5.04 -1.08
CA THR A 24 8.73 5.05 -2.54
C THR A 24 10.04 4.75 -3.27
N TYR A 25 9.92 4.13 -4.44
CA TYR A 25 11.02 3.87 -5.36
C TYR A 25 10.59 4.17 -6.78
N LYS A 26 11.26 5.12 -7.46
CA LYS A 26 10.90 5.57 -8.82
C LYS A 26 9.40 5.90 -8.96
N ASN A 27 8.83 6.59 -7.96
CA ASN A 27 7.41 6.95 -7.84
C ASN A 27 6.44 5.77 -7.61
N TYR A 28 6.95 4.57 -7.32
CA TYR A 28 6.13 3.42 -6.91
C TYR A 28 6.20 3.23 -5.40
N LYS A 29 5.04 3.00 -4.77
CA LYS A 29 4.97 2.63 -3.34
C LYS A 29 5.60 1.25 -3.11
N VAL A 30 6.51 1.17 -2.15
CA VAL A 30 7.06 -0.10 -1.66
C VAL A 30 6.12 -0.63 -0.58
N TYR A 31 5.41 -1.72 -0.88
CA TYR A 31 4.42 -2.29 0.04
C TYR A 31 5.05 -3.15 1.14
N GLY A 32 4.36 -3.25 2.28
CA GLY A 32 4.79 -4.06 3.43
C GLY A 32 5.89 -3.42 4.29
N GLN A 33 6.17 -2.14 4.05
CA GLN A 33 7.16 -1.35 4.76
C GLN A 33 6.47 -0.08 5.26
N ASP A 34 6.51 0.14 6.57
CA ASP A 34 6.01 1.36 7.20
C ASP A 34 7.11 1.92 8.09
N LEU A 35 7.40 3.20 7.92
CA LEU A 35 8.30 3.96 8.76
C LEU A 35 7.47 4.91 9.62
N ILE A 36 7.61 4.79 10.94
CA ILE A 36 6.90 5.61 11.92
C ILE A 36 7.91 6.56 12.55
N VAL A 37 7.65 7.86 12.41
CA VAL A 37 8.47 8.91 12.99
C VAL A 37 7.66 9.66 14.03
N LYS A 38 8.24 9.82 15.21
CA LYS A 38 7.66 10.60 16.31
C LYS A 38 8.47 11.87 16.50
N VAL A 39 7.79 13.00 16.52
CA VAL A 39 8.39 14.32 16.77
C VAL A 39 7.74 14.98 17.98
N ASP A 40 8.53 15.65 18.81
CA ASP A 40 8.02 16.43 19.93
C ASP A 40 7.37 17.75 19.45
N LYS A 41 6.81 18.52 20.39
CA LYS A 41 6.21 19.83 20.13
C LYS A 41 7.15 20.87 19.52
N ASN A 42 8.47 20.68 19.62
CA ASN A 42 9.48 21.57 19.07
C ASN A 42 9.97 21.10 17.68
N GLY A 43 9.43 19.99 17.16
CA GLY A 43 9.84 19.39 15.90
C GLY A 43 11.08 18.50 15.99
N VAL A 44 11.54 18.16 17.20
CA VAL A 44 12.67 17.25 17.40
C VAL A 44 12.21 15.81 17.21
N ILE A 45 12.91 15.06 16.37
CA ILE A 45 12.67 13.62 16.19
C ILE A 45 13.07 12.90 17.48
N ILE A 46 12.09 12.29 18.15
CA ILE A 46 12.30 11.53 19.39
C ILE A 46 12.38 10.02 19.13
N THR A 47 11.75 9.53 18.07
CA THR A 47 11.79 8.11 17.73
C THR A 47 11.63 7.92 16.22
N VAL A 48 12.42 6.99 15.69
CA VAL A 48 12.27 6.45 14.34
C VAL A 48 12.17 4.94 14.49
N SER A 49 11.10 4.34 13.99
CA SER A 49 10.85 2.91 14.09
C SER A 49 10.18 2.39 12.82
N GLY A 50 10.38 1.11 12.51
CA GLY A 50 9.84 0.48 11.32
C GLY A 50 10.93 -0.05 10.41
N ASN A 51 10.54 -0.50 9.23
CA ASN A 51 11.42 -1.16 8.27
C ASN A 51 11.47 -0.37 6.97
N VAL A 52 12.66 -0.35 6.36
CA VAL A 52 12.89 0.20 5.02
C VAL A 52 13.72 -0.81 4.23
N VAL A 53 13.41 -0.94 2.94
CA VAL A 53 14.22 -1.77 2.06
C VAL A 53 15.41 -0.95 1.58
N GLN A 54 16.60 -1.45 1.85
CA GLN A 54 17.84 -0.86 1.37
C GLN A 54 18.23 -1.43 0.00
N ASN A 55 19.10 -0.72 -0.72
CA ASN A 55 19.66 -1.17 -2.01
C ASN A 55 18.60 -1.55 -3.05
N LEU A 56 17.48 -0.80 -3.11
CA LEU A 56 16.39 -1.05 -4.07
C LEU A 56 16.88 -1.07 -5.53
N ASP A 57 17.87 -0.25 -5.89
CA ASP A 57 18.44 -0.26 -7.24
C ASP A 57 19.16 -1.58 -7.61
N GLN A 58 19.52 -2.40 -6.61
CA GLN A 58 20.18 -3.70 -6.79
C GLN A 58 19.20 -4.88 -6.70
N GLN A 59 17.93 -4.62 -6.40
CA GLN A 59 16.91 -5.67 -6.26
C GLN A 59 16.53 -6.21 -7.65
N PRO A 60 16.82 -7.49 -7.96
CA PRO A 60 16.67 -8.02 -9.32
C PRO A 60 15.21 -8.04 -9.79
N ASN A 61 14.27 -8.25 -8.87
CA ASN A 61 12.82 -8.21 -9.15
C ASN A 61 12.32 -6.81 -9.58
N LEU A 62 13.07 -5.74 -9.33
CA LEU A 62 12.73 -4.37 -9.79
C LEU A 62 13.28 -4.05 -11.20
N THR A 63 14.06 -4.95 -11.79
CA THR A 63 14.56 -4.83 -13.18
C THR A 63 13.70 -5.60 -14.19
N ILE A 64 12.74 -6.40 -13.72
CA ILE A 64 11.80 -7.14 -14.57
C ILE A 64 10.91 -6.13 -15.31
N THR A 65 10.78 -6.28 -16.63
CA THR A 65 9.94 -5.41 -17.47
C THR A 65 8.71 -6.12 -18.02
N ASN A 66 8.65 -7.45 -17.93
CA ASN A 66 7.55 -8.27 -18.44
C ASN A 66 6.38 -8.33 -17.44
N PHE A 67 5.87 -7.16 -17.04
CA PHE A 67 4.70 -7.07 -16.16
C PHE A 67 3.41 -7.30 -16.96
N LEU A 68 2.49 -8.02 -16.34
CA LEU A 68 1.12 -8.13 -16.82
C LEU A 68 0.42 -6.76 -16.77
N SER A 69 -0.45 -6.50 -17.73
CA SER A 69 -1.31 -5.32 -17.69
C SER A 69 -2.28 -5.37 -16.50
N LYS A 70 -2.79 -4.20 -16.11
CA LYS A 70 -3.79 -4.06 -15.06
C LYS A 70 -5.03 -4.95 -15.26
N ASN A 71 -5.42 -5.21 -16.50
CA ASN A 71 -6.59 -6.04 -16.81
C ASN A 71 -6.27 -7.54 -16.73
N GLU A 72 -5.10 -7.95 -17.20
CA GLU A 72 -4.64 -9.34 -17.07
C GLU A 72 -4.48 -9.75 -15.60
N VAL A 73 -3.86 -8.89 -14.78
CA VAL A 73 -3.74 -9.12 -13.33
C VAL A 73 -5.12 -9.30 -12.69
N LYS A 74 -6.08 -8.42 -13.00
CA LYS A 74 -7.45 -8.54 -12.47
C LYS A 74 -8.15 -9.83 -12.90
N SER A 75 -7.99 -10.25 -14.16
CA SER A 75 -8.58 -11.48 -14.67
C SER A 75 -8.00 -12.68 -13.94
N LYS A 76 -6.67 -12.81 -13.90
CA LYS A 76 -5.98 -13.91 -13.22
C LYS A 76 -6.32 -13.96 -11.73
N LEU A 77 -6.38 -12.82 -11.05
CA LEU A 77 -6.77 -12.78 -9.63
C LEU A 77 -8.22 -13.20 -9.41
N ARG A 78 -9.15 -12.86 -10.32
CA ARG A 78 -10.53 -13.37 -10.23
C ARG A 78 -10.57 -14.89 -10.35
N ASP A 79 -9.79 -15.46 -11.27
CA ASP A 79 -9.72 -16.91 -11.46
C ASP A 79 -9.11 -17.60 -10.23
N ILE A 80 -7.96 -17.10 -9.75
CA ILE A 80 -7.23 -17.65 -8.58
C ILE A 80 -8.08 -17.58 -7.31
N LEU A 81 -8.74 -16.44 -7.08
CA LEU A 81 -9.56 -16.21 -5.89
C LEU A 81 -11.00 -16.75 -6.06
N GLN A 82 -11.29 -17.42 -7.18
CA GLN A 82 -12.61 -17.98 -7.52
C GLN A 82 -13.74 -16.94 -7.38
N ILE A 83 -13.47 -15.69 -7.74
CA ILE A 83 -14.44 -14.61 -7.65
C ILE A 83 -15.44 -14.76 -8.80
N PRO A 84 -16.74 -14.96 -8.51
CA PRO A 84 -17.76 -15.14 -9.54
C PRO A 84 -17.78 -13.99 -10.56
N SER A 85 -18.06 -14.31 -11.82
CA SER A 85 -18.16 -13.30 -12.89
C SER A 85 -19.25 -12.26 -12.64
N ASP A 86 -20.32 -12.64 -11.94
CA ASP A 86 -21.43 -11.79 -11.54
C ASP A 86 -21.20 -11.04 -10.21
N ALA A 87 -20.04 -11.24 -9.56
CA ALA A 87 -19.72 -10.57 -8.31
C ALA A 87 -19.61 -9.05 -8.49
N THR A 88 -20.44 -8.33 -7.74
CA THR A 88 -20.48 -6.87 -7.75
C THR A 88 -19.25 -6.31 -7.05
N LYS A 89 -18.49 -5.47 -7.76
CA LYS A 89 -17.37 -4.73 -7.18
C LYS A 89 -17.90 -3.57 -6.37
N THR A 90 -17.73 -3.60 -5.05
CA THR A 90 -17.96 -2.44 -4.19
C THR A 90 -16.61 -1.78 -3.87
N LYS A 91 -16.46 -0.49 -4.19
CA LYS A 91 -15.27 0.27 -3.82
C LYS A 91 -15.36 0.61 -2.34
N ARG A 92 -14.45 0.07 -1.50
CA ARG A 92 -14.44 0.34 -0.05
C ARG A 92 -13.48 1.47 0.32
N SER A 93 -12.44 1.70 -0.49
CA SER A 93 -11.55 2.87 -0.47
C SER A 93 -10.71 2.89 -1.76
N ASN A 94 -9.82 3.87 -1.92
CA ASN A 94 -8.97 3.99 -3.11
C ASN A 94 -7.99 2.84 -3.31
N GLU A 95 -7.74 2.04 -2.26
CA GLU A 95 -6.77 0.94 -2.27
C GLU A 95 -7.44 -0.45 -2.21
N ASN A 96 -8.69 -0.57 -1.73
CA ASN A 96 -9.34 -1.86 -1.49
C ASN A 96 -10.62 -2.05 -2.34
N ALA A 97 -10.69 -3.17 -3.07
CA ALA A 97 -11.90 -3.63 -3.75
C ALA A 97 -12.48 -4.82 -2.99
N VAL A 98 -13.77 -4.75 -2.66
CA VAL A 98 -14.49 -5.86 -2.03
C VAL A 98 -15.43 -6.47 -3.06
N TYR A 99 -15.37 -7.79 -3.19
CA TYR A 99 -16.30 -8.56 -4.02
C TYR A 99 -17.30 -9.23 -3.10
N LYS A 100 -18.58 -8.90 -3.28
CA LYS A 100 -19.67 -9.57 -2.56
C LYS A 100 -20.27 -10.64 -3.47
N LYS A 101 -20.54 -11.81 -2.90
CA LYS A 101 -21.39 -12.81 -3.55
C LYS A 101 -22.80 -12.24 -3.66
N LYS A 102 -23.46 -12.44 -4.79
CA LYS A 102 -24.83 -11.99 -5.00
C LYS A 102 -25.75 -12.78 -4.07
N GLU A 103 -26.56 -12.09 -3.26
CA GLU A 103 -27.62 -12.75 -2.48
C GLU A 103 -28.69 -13.23 -3.46
N VAL A 104 -28.87 -14.55 -3.53
CA VAL A 104 -29.94 -15.17 -4.30
C VAL A 104 -31.13 -15.31 -3.35
N TYR A 105 -32.15 -14.49 -3.53
CA TYR A 105 -33.42 -14.70 -2.84
C TYR A 105 -34.13 -15.88 -3.50
N HIS A 106 -34.35 -16.95 -2.75
CA HIS A 106 -35.28 -18.00 -3.15
C HIS A 106 -36.69 -17.53 -2.76
N SER A 107 -37.54 -17.31 -3.77
CA SER A 107 -38.98 -17.06 -3.61
C SER A 107 -39.75 -18.35 -3.44
#